data_AF-E1RD41-F1
#
_entry.id   AF-E1RD41-F1
#
_cell.length_a   1.000
_cell.length_b   1.000
_cell.length_c   1.000
_cell.angle_alpha   90.00
_cell.angle_beta   90.00
_cell.angle_gamma   90.00
#
_symmetry.space_group_name_H-M   'P 1'
#
loop_
_entity.id
_entity.type
_entity.pdbx_description
1 polymer ?
#
loop_
_entity_poly.entity_id
_entity_poly.type
_entity_poly.pdbx_seq_one_letter_code
_entity_poly.pdbx_strand_id
1 'polypeptide(L)'
;MKEESKISPELLDRINAFGNAILESSEYRTLIQCNERLDNDRKAKDLFRQYRLKQQELQLKGFDRGVLGELNDLEAQMKSNETMASLENSQKALAGLFRGSNELISSRIDQPFAQKRGGCY
;
A
#
# COMPACT_ATOMS: atom_id res chain seq x y z
N MET A 1 13.44 30.73 5.24
CA MET A 1 13.72 30.66 3.79
C MET A 1 12.95 29.47 3.25
N LYS A 2 11.99 29.68 2.34
CA LYS A 2 11.30 28.58 1.65
C LYS A 2 12.30 28.03 0.64
N GLU A 3 12.64 26.75 0.72
CA GLU A 3 13.33 26.07 -0.37
C GLU A 3 12.51 26.30 -1.65
N GLU A 4 13.06 27.05 -2.59
CA GLU A 4 12.50 27.11 -3.94
C GLU A 4 12.54 25.68 -4.49
N SER A 5 11.37 25.17 -4.89
CA SER A 5 11.25 23.83 -5.45
C SER A 5 12.22 23.71 -6.62
N LYS A 6 13.17 22.77 -6.55
CA LYS A 6 14.15 22.48 -7.63
C LYS A 6 13.51 21.90 -8.90
N ILE A 7 12.18 21.93 -8.99
CA ILE A 7 11.36 21.36 -10.05
C ILE A 7 10.87 22.52 -10.92
N SER A 8 11.09 22.46 -12.23
CA SER A 8 10.62 23.51 -13.13
C SER A 8 9.09 23.63 -13.07
N PRO A 9 8.51 24.83 -13.25
CA PRO A 9 7.06 25.03 -13.20
C PRO A 9 6.30 24.09 -14.14
N GLU A 10 6.82 23.85 -15.34
CA GLU A 10 6.21 22.97 -16.33
C GLU A 10 6.19 21.51 -15.86
N LEU A 11 7.28 21.06 -15.23
CA LEU A 11 7.36 19.71 -14.68
C LEU A 11 6.44 19.57 -13.45
N LEU A 12 6.35 20.60 -12.62
CA LEU A 12 5.47 20.64 -11.46
C LEU A 12 4.00 20.49 -11.88
N ASP A 13 3.57 21.22 -12.90
CA ASP A 13 2.21 21.12 -13.44
C ASP A 13 1.90 19.71 -13.97
N ARG A 14 2.86 19.08 -14.65
CA ARG A 14 2.70 17.70 -15.15
C ARG A 14 2.64 16.68 -14.03
N ILE A 15 3.42 16.85 -12.97
CA ILE A 15 3.37 16.00 -11.78
C ILE A 15 2.01 16.14 -11.08
N ASN A 16 1.49 17.37 -10.94
CA ASN A 16 0.17 17.60 -10.36
C ASN A 16 -0.94 16.95 -11.19
N ALA A 17 -0.89 17.11 -12.52
CA ALA A 17 -1.84 16.45 -13.42
C ALA A 17 -1.77 14.92 -13.31
N PHE A 18 -0.57 14.35 -13.21
CA PHE A 18 -0.38 12.92 -13.00
C PHE A 18 -0.93 12.45 -11.64
N GLY A 19 -0.72 13.22 -10.58
CA GLY A 19 -1.30 12.96 -9.27
C GLY A 19 -2.83 12.97 -9.29
N ASN A 20 -3.44 13.95 -9.96
CA ASN A 20 -4.89 14.00 -10.13
C ASN A 20 -5.41 12.81 -10.93
N ALA A 21 -4.71 12.40 -11.99
CA ALA A 21 -5.08 11.22 -12.78
C ALA A 21 -5.04 9.93 -11.94
N ILE A 22 -4.09 9.80 -11.01
CA ILE A 22 -4.07 8.69 -10.03
C ILE A 22 -5.32 8.74 -9.13
N LEU A 23 -5.67 9.90 -8.58
CA LEU A 23 -6.84 10.04 -7.71
C LEU A 23 -8.15 9.71 -8.45
N GLU A 24 -8.20 9.97 -9.74
CA GLU A 24 -9.34 9.65 -10.60
C GLU A 24 -9.34 8.20 -11.10
N SER A 25 -8.23 7.47 -10.92
CA SER A 25 -8.08 6.10 -11.41
C SER A 25 -9.04 5.14 -10.73
N SER A 26 -9.44 4.09 -11.45
CA SER A 26 -10.32 3.06 -10.92
C SER A 26 -9.66 2.30 -9.77
N GLU A 27 -8.34 2.12 -9.79
CA GLU A 27 -7.56 1.48 -8.74
C GLU A 27 -7.63 2.26 -7.43
N TYR A 28 -7.44 3.59 -7.49
CA TYR A 28 -7.52 4.43 -6.30
C TYR A 28 -8.94 4.49 -5.74
N ARG A 29 -9.95 4.67 -6.60
CA ARG A 29 -11.37 4.68 -6.17
C ARG A 29 -11.79 3.35 -5.55
N THR A 30 -11.35 2.23 -6.12
CA THR A 30 -11.64 0.89 -5.58
C THR A 30 -11.00 0.71 -4.20
N LEU A 31 -9.78 1.22 -3.99
CA LEU A 31 -9.14 1.21 -2.67
C LEU A 31 -9.94 2.02 -1.64
N ILE A 32 -10.41 3.21 -1.99
CA ILE A 32 -11.25 4.03 -1.10
C ILE A 32 -12.54 3.30 -0.72
N GLN A 33 -13.23 2.72 -1.70
CA GLN A 33 -14.45 1.94 -1.44
C GLN A 33 -14.19 0.71 -0.56
N CYS A 34 -13.05 0.03 -0.75
CA CYS A 34 -12.66 -1.09 0.11
C CYS A 34 -12.37 -0.63 1.55
N ASN A 35 -11.75 0.54 1.73
CA ASN A 35 -11.53 1.14 3.05
C ASN A 35 -12.86 1.52 3.72
N GLU A 36 -13.80 2.12 2.99
CA GLU A 36 -15.14 2.42 3.52
C GLU A 36 -15.89 1.15 3.93
N ARG A 37 -15.77 0.07 3.15
CA ARG A 37 -16.33 -1.24 3.52
C ARG A 37 -15.67 -1.82 4.76
N LEU A 38 -14.34 -1.72 4.87
CA LEU A 38 -13.61 -2.12 6.09
C LEU A 38 -14.09 -1.33 7.31
N ASP A 39 -14.29 -0.02 7.18
CA ASP A 39 -14.76 0.82 8.28
C ASP A 39 -16.16 0.42 8.78
N ASN A 40 -16.99 -0.15 7.91
CA ASN A 40 -18.31 -0.65 8.28
C ASN A 40 -18.31 -2.13 8.71
N ASP A 41 -17.28 -2.91 8.38
CA ASP A 41 -17.14 -4.31 8.75
C ASP A 41 -16.41 -4.45 10.11
N ARG A 42 -17.19 -4.57 11.18
CA ARG A 42 -16.67 -4.77 12.55
C ARG A 42 -15.82 -6.03 12.68
N LYS A 43 -16.17 -7.11 11.98
CA LYS A 43 -15.45 -8.40 12.07
C LYS A 43 -14.10 -8.29 11.38
N ALA A 44 -14.04 -7.65 10.21
CA ALA A 44 -12.77 -7.38 9.53
C ALA A 44 -11.87 -6.45 10.37
N LYS A 45 -12.40 -5.36 10.93
CA LYS A 45 -11.60 -4.47 11.80
C LYS A 45 -11.02 -5.18 13.02
N ASP A 46 -11.79 -6.08 13.62
CA ASP A 46 -11.34 -6.85 14.76
C ASP A 46 -10.21 -7.82 14.38
N LEU A 47 -10.39 -8.56 13.27
CA LEU A 47 -9.33 -9.42 12.70
C LEU A 47 -8.04 -8.64 12.42
N PHE A 48 -8.14 -7.46 11.81
CA PHE A 48 -6.97 -6.60 11.53
C PHE A 48 -6.26 -6.15 12.80
N ARG A 49 -7.03 -5.77 13.83
CA ARG A 49 -6.50 -5.34 15.12
C ARG A 49 -5.77 -6.49 15.81
N GLN A 50 -6.39 -7.67 15.86
CA GLN A 50 -5.80 -8.87 16.48
C GLN A 50 -4.50 -9.27 15.77
N TYR A 51 -4.50 -9.27 14.43
CA TYR A 51 -3.31 -9.55 13.63
C TYR A 51 -2.17 -8.56 13.94
N ARG A 52 -2.45 -7.25 13.99
CA ARG A 52 -1.43 -6.23 14.32
C ARG A 52 -0.86 -6.38 15.73
N LEU A 53 -1.72 -6.64 16.72
CA LEU A 53 -1.26 -6.85 18.10
C LEU A 53 -0.34 -8.06 18.19
N LYS A 54 -0.68 -9.16 17.52
CA LYS A 54 0.13 -10.38 17.49
C LYS A 54 1.44 -10.20 16.72
N GLN A 55 1.43 -9.44 15.62
CA GLN A 55 2.64 -9.11 14.87
C GLN A 55 3.60 -8.27 15.73
N GLN A 56 3.06 -7.30 16.48
CA GLN A 56 3.85 -6.48 17.41
C GLN A 56 4.37 -7.33 18.58
N GLU A 57 3.57 -8.25 19.11
CA GLU A 57 3.98 -9.19 20.15
C GLU A 57 5.17 -10.03 19.68
N LEU A 58 5.16 -10.52 18.44
CA LEU A 58 6.25 -11.31 17.87
C LEU A 58 7.51 -10.48 17.61
N GLN A 59 7.38 -9.20 17.25
CA GLN A 59 8.52 -8.28 17.14
C GLN A 59 9.15 -7.96 18.49
N LEU A 60 8.35 -7.83 19.55
CA LEU A 60 8.81 -7.45 20.89
C LEU A 60 9.34 -8.63 21.72
N LYS A 61 8.69 -9.80 21.63
CA LYS A 61 9.04 -11.00 22.40
C LYS A 61 10.00 -11.94 21.65
N GLY A 62 10.23 -11.71 20.36
CA GLY A 62 11.00 -12.60 19.51
C GLY A 62 10.18 -13.79 19.00
N PHE A 63 10.86 -14.74 18.35
CA PHE A 63 10.20 -15.85 17.66
C PHE A 63 9.50 -16.81 18.62
N ASP A 64 8.16 -16.75 18.65
CA ASP A 64 7.29 -17.65 19.40
C ASP A 64 6.42 -18.46 18.42
N ARG A 65 6.54 -19.79 18.47
CA ARG A 65 5.82 -20.70 17.56
C ARG A 65 4.30 -20.70 17.77
N GLY A 66 3.83 -20.47 19.00
CA GLY A 66 2.40 -20.35 19.30
C GLY A 66 1.82 -19.07 18.71
N VAL A 67 2.51 -17.95 18.93
CA VAL A 67 2.11 -16.65 18.35
C VAL A 67 2.16 -16.68 16.81
N LEU A 68 3.13 -17.39 16.22
CA LEU A 68 3.18 -17.64 14.77
C LEU A 68 2.01 -18.48 14.25
N GLY A 69 1.59 -19.51 14.99
CA GLY A 69 0.41 -20.30 14.65
C GLY A 69 -0.85 -19.45 14.63
N GLU A 70 -1.08 -18.68 15.69
CA GLU A 70 -2.21 -17.75 15.79
C GLU A 70 -2.17 -16.68 14.69
N LEU A 71 -0.98 -16.17 14.33
CA LEU A 71 -0.82 -15.23 13.22
C LEU A 71 -1.19 -15.85 11.88
N ASN A 72 -0.78 -17.09 11.62
CA ASN A 72 -1.14 -17.79 10.39
C ASN A 72 -2.65 -18.04 10.31
N ASP A 73 -3.28 -18.41 11.42
CA ASP A 73 -4.73 -18.59 11.49
C ASP A 73 -5.49 -17.27 11.29
N LEU A 74 -4.99 -16.18 11.87
CA LEU A 74 -5.54 -14.83 11.64
C LEU A 74 -5.35 -14.39 10.18
N GLU A 75 -4.20 -14.69 9.57
CA GLU A 75 -3.95 -14.39 8.16
C GLU A 75 -4.87 -15.19 7.23
N ALA A 76 -5.11 -16.47 7.53
CA ALA A 76 -6.04 -17.31 6.79
C ALA A 76 -7.48 -16.79 6.93
N GLN A 77 -7.89 -16.40 8.14
CA GLN A 77 -9.19 -15.80 8.38
C GLN A 77 -9.36 -14.45 7.66
N MET A 78 -8.32 -13.62 7.65
CA MET A 78 -8.31 -12.38 6.87
C MET A 78 -8.43 -12.65 5.37
N LYS A 79 -7.68 -13.61 4.81
CA LYS A 79 -7.80 -13.99 3.39
C LYS A 79 -9.18 -14.53 3.03
N SER A 80 -9.84 -15.22 3.97
CA SER A 80 -11.20 -15.73 3.80
C SER A 80 -12.29 -14.66 3.93
N ASN A 81 -11.98 -13.49 4.50
CA ASN A 81 -12.92 -12.40 4.63
C ASN A 81 -12.94 -11.59 3.32
N GLU A 82 -14.10 -11.50 2.67
CA GLU A 82 -14.26 -10.84 1.38
C GLU A 82 -13.85 -9.36 1.41
N THR A 83 -14.12 -8.64 2.51
CA THR A 83 -13.72 -7.24 2.70
C THR A 83 -12.21 -7.10 2.70
N MET A 84 -11.52 -8.00 3.41
CA MET A 84 -10.05 -8.02 3.50
C MET A 84 -9.39 -8.46 2.20
N ALA A 85 -9.90 -9.51 1.55
CA ALA A 85 -9.41 -9.96 0.25
C ALA A 85 -9.58 -8.87 -0.82
N SER A 86 -10.73 -8.18 -0.83
CA SER A 86 -10.97 -7.04 -1.73
C SER A 86 -10.00 -5.89 -1.45
N LEU A 87 -9.76 -5.58 -0.17
CA LEU A 87 -8.80 -4.56 0.23
C LEU A 87 -7.37 -4.90 -0.22
N GLU A 88 -6.91 -6.13 0.02
CA GLU A 88 -5.58 -6.60 -0.40
C GLU A 88 -5.41 -6.50 -1.93
N ASN A 89 -6.42 -6.94 -2.68
CA ASN A 89 -6.40 -6.86 -4.14
C ASN A 89 -6.38 -5.41 -4.64
N SER A 90 -7.15 -4.50 -4.01
CA SER A 90 -7.14 -3.08 -4.37
C SER A 90 -5.79 -2.41 -4.09
N GLN A 91 -5.12 -2.78 -2.99
CA GLN A 91 -3.76 -2.31 -2.68
C GLN A 91 -2.74 -2.81 -3.71
N LYS A 92 -2.82 -4.09 -4.10
CA LYS A 92 -1.97 -4.66 -5.15
C LYS A 92 -2.18 -3.98 -6.50
N ALA A 93 -3.43 -3.67 -6.87
CA ALA A 93 -3.75 -2.97 -8.10
C ALA A 93 -3.13 -1.56 -8.12
N LEU A 94 -3.29 -0.78 -7.04
CA LEU A 94 -2.69 0.55 -6.94
C LEU A 94 -1.16 0.50 -6.94
N ALA A 95 -0.55 -0.46 -6.23
CA ALA A 95 0.90 -0.67 -6.27
C ALA A 95 1.38 -1.07 -7.68
N GLY A 96 0.57 -1.84 -8.41
CA GLY A 96 0.79 -2.17 -9.82
C GLY A 96 0.78 -0.93 -10.71
N LEU A 97 -0.21 -0.04 -10.54
CA LEU A 97 -0.30 1.23 -11.26
C LEU A 97 0.95 2.09 -11.03
N PHE A 98 1.41 2.21 -9.79
CA PHE A 98 2.63 2.95 -9.46
C PHE A 98 3.89 2.32 -10.06
N ARG A 99 4.00 0.99 -10.02
CA ARG A 99 5.12 0.28 -10.63
C ARG A 99 5.17 0.49 -12.13
N GLY A 100 4.04 0.29 -12.82
CA GLY A 100 3.94 0.49 -14.27
C GLY A 100 4.25 1.94 -14.67
N SER A 101 3.75 2.90 -13.89
CA SER A 101 4.05 4.32 -14.10
C SER A 101 5.54 4.63 -13.92
N ASN A 102 6.16 4.09 -12.88
CA ASN A 102 7.61 4.22 -12.67
C ASN A 102 8.42 3.60 -13.81
N GLU A 103 8.03 2.42 -14.29
CA GLU A 103 8.69 1.75 -15.43
C GLU A 103 8.58 2.58 -16.71
N LEU A 104 7.40 3.13 -17.01
CA LEU A 104 7.19 3.99 -18.17
C LEU A 104 7.99 5.29 -18.08
N ILE A 105 7.99 5.95 -16.92
CA ILE A 105 8.79 7.17 -16.72
C ILE A 105 10.28 6.85 -16.84
N SER A 106 10.75 5.78 -16.19
CA SER A 106 12.15 5.36 -16.22
C SER A 106 12.61 5.04 -17.65
N SER A 107 11.77 4.32 -18.41
CA SER A 107 12.03 4.00 -19.81
C SER A 107 12.05 5.25 -20.70
N ARG A 108 11.30 6.31 -20.34
CA ARG A 108 11.25 7.53 -21.15
C ARG A 108 12.49 8.41 -20.95
N ILE A 109 13.11 8.35 -19.77
CA ILE A 109 14.30 9.15 -19.42
C ILE A 109 15.60 8.33 -19.50
N ASP A 110 15.53 7.07 -19.92
CA ASP A 110 16.64 6.10 -19.94
C ASP A 110 17.42 6.00 -18.62
N GLN A 111 16.74 6.26 -17.50
CA GLN A 111 17.31 6.26 -16.15
C GLN A 111 16.27 5.79 -15.12
N PRO A 112 16.68 5.14 -14.02
CA PRO A 112 15.76 4.79 -12.94
C PRO A 112 15.13 6.04 -12.30
N PHE A 113 13.81 6.20 -12.45
CA PHE A 113 13.08 7.33 -11.87
C PHE A 113 12.90 7.18 -10.36
N ALA A 114 12.27 6.10 -9.91
CA ALA A 114 12.26 5.70 -8.50
C ALA A 114 13.38 4.69 -8.26
N GLN A 115 14.40 5.09 -7.51
CA GLN A 115 15.40 4.16 -7.00
C GLN A 115 14.74 3.24 -5.97
N LYS A 116 14.78 1.92 -6.20
CA LYS A 116 14.65 0.98 -5.09
C LYS A 116 15.80 1.30 -4.14
N ARG A 117 15.53 1.91 -3.00
CA ARG A 117 16.44 1.81 -1.86
C ARG A 117 16.44 0.34 -1.46
N GLY A 118 17.29 -0.46 -2.13
CA GLY A 118 17.66 -1.77 -1.65
C GLY A 118 18.28 -1.55 -0.28
N GLY A 119 17.66 -2.11 0.75
CA GLY A 119 18.27 -2.15 2.07
C GLY A 119 19.57 -2.94 1.95
N CYS A 120 20.69 -2.24 1.98
CA CYS A 120 21.95 -2.82 2.41
C CYS A 120 22.04 -2.51 3.90
N TYR A 121 21.94 -3.57 4.70
CA TYR A 121 22.36 -3.63 6.10
C TYR A 121 23.85 -3.32 6.20
#